data_AF-A0A7X6L7K9-F1
#
_entry.id   AF-A0A7X6L7K9-F1
#
_cell.length_a   1.000
_cell.length_b   1.000
_cell.length_c   1.000
_cell.angle_alpha   90.00
_cell.angle_beta   90.00
_cell.angle_gamma   90.00
#
_symmetry.space_group_name_H-M   'P 1'
#
loop_
_entity.id
_entity.type
_entity.pdbx_description
1 polymer ?
#
loop_
_entity_poly.entity_id
_entity_poly.type
_entity_poly.pdbx_seq_one_letter_code
_entity_poly.pdbx_strand_id
1 'polypeptide(L)' 'MSARTDPPVRRWATTKVAAAHIHVNPEVLRRWNRQRDKYPWLPRPKRVGKDFRWDLDALDAALDAQEDTDVG' A
#
# COMPACT_ATOMS: atom_id res chain seq x y z
N MET A 1 22.99 21.09 6.67
CA MET A 1 22.89 19.81 5.93
C MET A 1 21.43 19.64 5.54
N SER A 2 21.04 20.08 4.34
CA SER A 2 19.67 19.83 3.87
C SER A 2 19.60 18.35 3.48
N ALA A 3 18.87 17.55 4.27
CA ALA A 3 18.54 16.20 3.89
C ALA A 3 17.88 16.27 2.51
N ARG A 4 18.56 15.72 1.49
CA ARG A 4 17.89 15.43 0.23
C ARG A 4 16.88 14.36 0.57
N THR A 5 15.65 14.75 0.85
CA THR A 5 14.51 13.85 0.79
C THR A 5 14.38 13.49 -0.68
N ASP A 6 15.17 12.51 -1.12
CA ASP A 6 14.98 11.88 -2.42
C ASP A 6 13.50 11.47 -2.45
N PRO A 7 12.72 11.89 -3.46
CA PRO A 7 11.32 11.50 -3.53
C PRO A 7 11.30 9.97 -3.46
N PRO A 8 10.52 9.37 -2.54
CA PRO A 8 10.52 7.92 -2.38
C PRO A 8 10.29 7.32 -3.75
N VAL A 9 11.26 6.52 -4.21
CA VAL A 9 11.27 5.90 -5.53
C VAL A 9 10.08 4.96 -5.54
N ARG A 10 8.90 5.45 -5.95
CA ARG A 10 7.62 4.75 -5.85
C ARG A 10 7.79 3.30 -6.29
N ARG A 11 7.81 2.39 -5.32
CA ARG A 11 8.09 0.98 -5.58
C ARG A 11 6.82 0.31 -6.06
N TRP A 12 6.58 0.37 -7.37
CA TRP A 12 5.44 -0.29 -8.00
C TRP A 12 5.66 -1.81 -8.06
N ALA A 13 4.92 -2.55 -7.26
CA ALA A 13 5.02 -3.99 -7.13
C ALA A 13 3.70 -4.70 -7.48
N THR A 14 3.74 -5.98 -7.82
CA THR A 14 2.51 -6.76 -8.05
C THR A 14 1.79 -7.02 -6.72
N THR A 15 0.49 -7.34 -6.76
CA THR A 15 -0.29 -7.68 -5.54
C THR A 15 0.38 -8.74 -4.67
N LYS A 16 1.08 -9.72 -5.27
CA LYS A 16 1.77 -10.78 -4.52
C LYS A 16 2.94 -10.22 -3.72
N VAL A 17 3.77 -9.40 -4.36
CA VAL A 17 4.94 -8.77 -3.72
C VAL A 17 4.48 -7.77 -2.67
N ALA A 18 3.47 -6.97 -2.99
CA ALA A 18 2.90 -6.00 -2.06
C ALA A 18 2.30 -6.63 -0.82
N ALA A 19 1.54 -7.71 -0.98
CA ALA A 19 0.99 -8.42 0.16
C ALA A 19 2.10 -9.06 1.02
N ALA A 20 3.10 -9.68 0.39
CA ALA A 20 4.24 -10.24 1.11
C ALA A 20 5.05 -9.17 1.87
N HIS A 21 5.17 -7.97 1.29
CA HIS A 21 5.87 -6.83 1.90
C HIS A 21 5.24 -6.40 3.22
N ILE A 22 3.90 -6.26 3.24
CA ILE A 22 3.16 -5.92 4.46
C ILE A 22 2.79 -7.17 5.30
N HIS A 23 3.43 -8.31 5.02
CA HIS A 23 3.21 -9.59 5.71
C HIS A 23 1.75 -10.09 5.73
N VAL A 24 0.94 -9.74 4.72
CA VAL A 24 -0.44 -10.23 4.57
C VAL A 24 -0.61 -11.18 3.39
N ASN A 25 -1.72 -11.91 3.39
CA ASN A 25 -2.07 -12.75 2.24
C ASN A 25 -2.51 -11.91 1.03
N PRO A 26 -2.12 -12.28 -0.21
CA PRO A 26 -2.51 -11.56 -1.42
C PRO A 26 -4.03 -11.55 -1.64
N GLU A 27 -4.74 -12.56 -1.14
CA GLU A 27 -6.20 -12.60 -1.14
C GLU A 27 -6.82 -11.58 -0.19
N VAL A 28 -6.18 -11.34 0.96
CA VAL A 28 -6.59 -10.31 1.92
C VAL A 28 -6.42 -8.93 1.30
N LEU A 29 -5.28 -8.65 0.68
CA LEU A 29 -5.06 -7.38 -0.03
C LEU A 29 -6.09 -7.17 -1.17
N ARG A 30 -6.43 -8.22 -1.91
CA ARG A 30 -7.52 -8.18 -2.91
C ARG A 30 -8.89 -7.93 -2.27
N ARG A 31 -9.16 -8.54 -1.12
CA ARG A 31 -10.40 -8.34 -0.37
C ARG A 31 -10.52 -6.90 0.13
N TRP A 32 -9.46 -6.33 0.69
CA TRP A 32 -9.43 -4.93 1.11
C TRP A 32 -9.65 -4.00 -0.08
N ASN A 33 -9.02 -4.27 -1.23
CA ASN A 33 -9.25 -3.50 -2.45
C ASN A 33 -10.71 -3.54 -2.93
N ARG A 34 -11.40 -4.69 -2.75
CA ARG A 34 -12.84 -4.82 -3.04
C ARG A 34 -13.71 -4.11 -1.99
N GLN A 35 -13.28 -4.09 -0.73
CA GLN A 35 -13.99 -3.49 0.39
C GLN A 35 -13.47 -2.08 0.67
N ARG A 36 -13.32 -1.27 -0.38
CA ARG A 36 -12.71 0.06 -0.26
C ARG A 36 -13.42 0.98 0.71
N ASP A 37 -14.73 0.84 0.84
CA ASP A 37 -15.55 1.59 1.79
C ASP A 37 -15.18 1.29 3.25
N LYS A 38 -14.63 0.10 3.53
CA LYS A 38 -14.15 -0.30 4.86
C LYS A 38 -12.67 -0.03 5.09
N TYR A 39 -11.89 0.12 4.03
CA TYR A 39 -10.45 0.34 4.10
C TYR A 39 -10.07 1.59 3.28
N PRO A 40 -10.49 2.80 3.72
CA PRO A 40 -10.22 4.04 2.99
C PRO A 40 -8.73 4.39 2.95
N TRP A 41 -7.98 3.96 3.97
CA TRP A 41 -6.52 4.11 4.07
C TRP A 41 -5.79 3.33 2.97
N LEU A 42 -6.38 2.26 2.44
CA LEU A 42 -5.71 1.43 1.46
C LEU A 42 -5.44 2.22 0.15
N PRO A 43 -4.18 2.27 -0.35
CA PRO A 43 -3.85 2.99 -1.57
C PRO A 43 -4.48 2.36 -2.82
N ARG A 44 -4.71 3.16 -3.86
CA ARG A 44 -5.29 2.67 -5.12
C ARG A 44 -4.20 1.99 -5.95
N PRO A 45 -4.35 0.70 -6.31
CA PRO A 45 -3.41 0.09 -7.23
C PRO A 45 -3.52 0.77 -8.59
N LYS A 46 -2.37 1.00 -9.22
CA LYS A 46 -2.28 1.44 -10.60
C LYS A 46 -2.51 0.25 -11.51
N ARG A 47 -3.48 0.38 -12.41
CA ARG A 47 -3.71 -0.62 -13.46
C ARG A 47 -2.70 -0.43 -14.58
N VAL A 48 -1.85 -1.43 -14.79
CA VAL A 48 -0.84 -1.45 -15.86
C VAL A 48 -1.20 -2.62 -16.78
N GLY A 49 -1.98 -2.32 -17.83
CA GLY A 49 -2.54 -3.34 -18.72
C GLY A 49 -3.60 -4.21 -18.02
N LYS A 50 -3.31 -5.51 -17.89
CA LYS A 50 -4.17 -6.49 -17.19
C LYS A 50 -3.80 -6.65 -15.71
N ASP A 51 -2.66 -6.10 -15.29
CA ASP A 51 -2.14 -6.29 -13.94
C ASP A 51 -2.37 -5.07 -13.06
N PHE A 52 -2.50 -5.33 -11.76
CA PHE A 52 -2.55 -4.31 -10.72
C PHE A 52 -1.18 -4.17 -10.09
N ARG A 53 -0.64 -2.94 -10.13
CA ARG A 53 0.58 -2.57 -9.42
C ARG A 53 0.24 -1.72 -8.21
N TRP A 54 0.76 -2.13 -7.07
CA TRP A 54 0.65 -1.47 -5.79
C TRP A 54 1.91 -0.66 -5.52
N ASP A 55 1.74 0.50 -4.93
CA ASP A 55 2.87 1.33 -4.48
C ASP A 55 3.20 0.87 -3.04
N LEU A 56 4.38 0.25 -2.85
CA LEU A 56 4.78 -0.28 -1.54
C LEU A 56 4.94 0.83 -0.52
N ASP A 57 5.56 1.94 -0.90
CA ASP A 57 5.76 3.10 -0.03
C ASP A 57 4.41 3.66 0.43
N ALA A 58 3.41 3.68 -0.45
CA ALA A 58 2.06 4.12 -0.08
C ALA A 58 1.33 3.11 0.81
N LEU A 59 1.62 1.81 0.69
CA LEU A 59 1.06 0.78 1.56
C LEU A 59 1.65 0.89 2.97
N ASP A 60 2.97 1.04 3.08
CA ASP A 60 3.65 1.25 4.36
C ASP A 60 3.15 2.53 5.04
N ALA A 61 3.14 3.66 4.31
CA ALA A 61 2.66 4.92 4.86
C ALA A 61 1.18 4.86 5.29
N ALA A 62 0.35 4.07 4.60
CA ALA A 62 -1.04 3.90 4.98
C ALA A 62 -1.24 2.99 6.19
N LEU A 63 -0.36 2.00 6.38
CA LEU A 63 -0.35 1.16 7.58
C LEU A 63 0.14 1.96 8.79
N ASP A 64 1.23 2.70 8.63
CA ASP A 64 1.79 3.59 9.66
C ASP A 64 0.75 4.62 10.12
N ALA A 65 0.06 5.26 9.18
CA ALA A 65 -1.04 6.18 9.48
C ALA A 65 -2.26 5.50 10.15
N GLN A 66 -2.47 4.20 9.91
CA GLN A 66 -3.54 3.45 10.55
C GLN A 66 -3.17 3.05 11.99
N GLU A 67 -1.93 2.61 12.23
CA GLU A 67 -1.44 2.29 13.57
C GLU A 67 -1.46 3.51 14.49
N ASP A 68 -1.16 4.70 13.96
CA ASP A 68 -1.27 5.97 14.69
C ASP A 68 -2.72 6.33 15.08
N THR A 69 -3.72 5.77 14.39
CA THR A 69 -5.14 6.05 14.66
C THR A 69 -5.73 5.15 15.77
N ASP A 70 -5.09 4.03 16.14
CA ASP A 70 -5.58 3.09 17.17
C ASP A 70 -5.21 3.51 18.61
N VAL A 71 -4.35 4.52 18.77
CA VAL A 71 -4.03 5.18 20.05
C VAL A 71 -4.89 6.44 20.23
N GLY A 72 -6.15 6.23 20.62
CA GLY A 72 -7.09 7.31 20.97
C GLY A 72 -8.17 6.89 21.94
#